data_AF-A0A940Q213-F1
#
_entry.id   AF-A0A940Q213-F1
#
_cell.length_a   1.000
_cell.length_b   1.000
_cell.length_c   1.000
_cell.angle_alpha   90.00
_cell.angle_beta   90.00
_cell.angle_gamma   90.00
#
_symmetry.space_group_name_H-M   'P 1'
#
loop_
_entity.id
_entity.type
_entity.pdbx_description
1 polymer ?
#
loop_
_entity_poly.entity_id
_entity_poly.type
_entity_poly.pdbx_seq_one_letter_code
_entity_poly.pdbx_strand_id
1 'polypeptide(L)'
;MFKLVTIIVIVGELYHVALMMMGADITPIKIPFLPFNEHATRLTEIGSRPVSFFLEPSNLAQFFIFPLFFSLYYKRFVYSGIIILAILLTTSTNGVVVAATMVLVYVLTQKVKTSRKILLSLAAIVFVFAYTNLSVFSSGRDKIESTDIEATSRLVNGPTLVKSMPFDDLIFGFPAPNVDDYVSSGAISSAGLILGHNGNYYVSSFWLTIAKYGIIGMILFLLAYYSIYKKNHGLIIVLLPLFILKFSGGAMFNSATLVWTTFMFSFIEYEKNKETLNKQMQ
;
A
#
# COMPACT_ATOMS: atom_id res chain seq x y z
N MET A 1 17.21 15.16 -5.60
CA MET A 1 16.19 14.66 -6.54
C MET A 1 14.93 14.14 -5.83
N PHE A 2 15.00 13.08 -5.02
CA PHE A 2 13.80 12.46 -4.42
C PHE A 2 12.91 13.41 -3.58
N LYS A 3 13.51 14.29 -2.76
CA LYS A 3 12.77 15.31 -2.00
C LYS A 3 11.99 16.29 -2.89
N LEU A 4 12.56 16.68 -4.03
CA LEU A 4 11.95 17.67 -4.93
C LEU A 4 10.68 17.08 -5.55
N VAL A 5 10.76 15.83 -6.02
CA VAL A 5 9.60 15.12 -6.57
C VAL A 5 8.50 14.96 -5.51
N THR A 6 8.84 14.57 -4.28
CA THR A 6 7.86 14.51 -3.18
C THR A 6 7.18 15.85 -2.94
N ILE A 7 7.93 16.96 -2.93
CA ILE A 7 7.36 18.30 -2.73
C ILE A 7 6.42 18.65 -3.88
N ILE A 8 6.81 18.42 -5.14
CA ILE A 8 5.95 18.68 -6.31
C ILE A 8 4.64 17.90 -6.21
N VAL A 9 4.70 16.62 -5.83
CA VAL A 9 3.51 15.77 -5.66
C VAL A 9 2.60 16.30 -4.54
N ILE A 10 3.16 16.70 -3.40
CA ILE A 10 2.41 17.29 -2.28
C ILE A 10 1.75 18.62 -2.69
N VAL A 11 2.45 19.46 -3.45
CA VAL A 11 1.87 20.72 -3.96
C VAL A 11 0.68 20.43 -4.88
N GLY A 12 0.80 19.44 -5.77
CA GLY A 12 -0.33 19.00 -6.61
C GLY A 12 -1.50 18.45 -5.81
N GLU A 13 -1.23 17.74 -4.71
CA GLU A 13 -2.28 17.26 -3.79
C GLU A 13 -2.99 18.43 -3.07
N LEU A 14 -2.22 19.39 -2.54
CA LEU A 14 -2.78 20.57 -1.88
C LEU A 14 -3.60 21.43 -2.84
N TYR A 15 -3.19 21.50 -4.11
CA TYR A 15 -3.98 22.13 -5.17
C TYR A 15 -5.36 21.46 -5.32
N HIS A 16 -5.43 20.12 -5.35
CA HIS A 16 -6.71 19.41 -5.38
C HIS A 16 -7.55 19.66 -4.12
N VAL A 17 -6.93 19.68 -2.94
CA VAL A 17 -7.63 20.01 -1.68
C VAL A 17 -8.25 21.39 -1.76
N ALA A 18 -7.52 22.40 -2.25
CA ALA A 18 -8.04 23.75 -2.42
C ALA A 18 -9.22 23.80 -3.40
N LEU A 19 -9.12 23.12 -4.55
CA LEU A 19 -10.22 23.02 -5.52
C LEU A 19 -11.48 22.40 -4.92
N MET A 20 -11.34 21.29 -4.19
CA MET A 20 -12.47 20.64 -3.53
C MET A 20 -13.09 21.53 -2.46
N MET A 21 -12.30 22.28 -1.69
CA MET A 21 -12.82 23.25 -0.72
C MET A 21 -13.61 24.39 -1.38
N MET A 22 -13.31 24.70 -2.65
CA MET A 22 -14.06 25.65 -3.47
C MET A 22 -15.27 25.02 -4.17
N GLY A 23 -15.53 23.72 -3.97
CA GLY A 23 -16.62 22.98 -4.62
C GLY A 23 -16.35 22.64 -6.09
N ALA A 24 -15.10 22.70 -6.54
CA ALA A 24 -14.72 22.35 -7.90
C ALA A 24 -14.44 20.85 -8.06
N ASP A 25 -14.76 20.34 -9.25
CA ASP A 25 -14.40 18.99 -9.67
C ASP A 25 -12.88 18.86 -9.83
N ILE A 26 -12.34 17.70 -9.44
CA ILE A 26 -10.92 17.40 -9.59
C ILE A 26 -10.70 16.24 -10.54
N THR A 27 -9.66 16.35 -11.36
CA THR A 27 -9.15 15.29 -12.24
C THR A 27 -7.63 15.19 -12.05
N PRO A 28 -6.99 14.05 -12.37
CA PRO A 28 -5.54 13.92 -12.30
C PRO A 28 -4.79 15.05 -13.02
N ILE A 29 -3.78 15.63 -12.37
CA ILE A 29 -2.96 16.70 -12.96
C ILE A 29 -2.18 16.11 -14.14
N LYS A 30 -2.43 16.66 -15.33
CA LYS A 30 -1.74 16.26 -16.55
C LYS A 30 -0.28 16.71 -16.50
N ILE A 31 0.64 15.77 -16.72
CA ILE A 31 2.05 16.09 -16.91
C ILE A 31 2.22 16.58 -18.35
N PRO A 32 2.75 17.79 -18.59
CA PRO A 32 3.04 18.26 -19.93
C PRO A 32 3.88 17.25 -20.71
N PHE A 33 3.56 17.03 -21.99
CA PHE A 33 4.32 16.18 -22.92
C PHE A 33 4.23 14.66 -22.70
N LEU A 34 3.45 14.17 -21.72
CA LEU A 34 3.20 12.74 -21.57
C LEU A 34 2.03 12.31 -22.49
N PRO A 35 2.16 11.25 -23.31
CA PRO A 35 1.11 10.85 -24.24
C PRO A 35 -0.17 10.51 -23.49
N PHE A 36 -1.24 11.20 -23.85
CA PHE A 36 -2.56 11.08 -23.23
C PHE A 36 -3.44 10.23 -24.11
N ASN A 37 -4.05 9.19 -23.54
CA ASN A 37 -5.10 8.47 -24.22
C ASN A 37 -6.43 9.12 -23.82
N GLU A 38 -7.02 9.91 -24.72
CA GLU A 38 -8.30 10.60 -24.48
C GLU A 38 -9.45 9.64 -24.17
N HIS A 39 -9.30 8.37 -24.54
CA HIS A 39 -10.25 7.30 -24.26
C HIS A 39 -9.97 6.55 -22.94
N ALA A 40 -8.91 6.90 -22.19
CA ALA A 40 -8.66 6.34 -20.87
C ALA A 40 -9.61 6.99 -19.85
N THR A 41 -10.77 6.37 -19.67
CA THR A 41 -11.88 6.79 -18.78
C THR A 41 -11.45 7.32 -17.42
N ARG A 42 -10.45 6.70 -16.79
CA ARG A 42 -9.98 7.06 -15.44
C ARG A 42 -9.25 8.41 -15.32
N LEU A 43 -8.75 8.96 -16.42
CA LEU A 43 -8.07 10.26 -16.43
C LEU A 43 -9.04 11.45 -16.57
N THR A 44 -10.26 11.17 -17.01
CA THR A 44 -11.36 12.14 -17.18
C THR A 44 -12.45 11.97 -16.13
N GLU A 45 -12.37 10.93 -15.30
CA GLU A 45 -13.28 10.71 -14.18
C GLU A 45 -13.10 11.80 -13.12
N ILE A 46 -14.21 12.48 -12.83
CA ILE A 46 -14.29 13.45 -11.74
C ILE A 46 -14.10 12.68 -10.42
N GLY A 47 -13.00 12.98 -9.74
CA GLY A 47 -12.66 12.39 -8.46
C GLY A 47 -13.24 13.19 -7.29
N SER A 48 -13.56 12.50 -6.20
CA SER A 48 -13.92 13.12 -4.91
C SER A 48 -12.75 13.17 -3.93
N ARG A 49 -11.54 12.78 -4.37
CA ARG A 49 -10.37 12.57 -3.50
C ARG A 49 -9.10 13.06 -4.18
N PRO A 50 -8.14 13.66 -3.45
CA PRO A 50 -6.89 14.11 -4.02
C PRO A 50 -6.09 12.97 -4.63
N VAL A 51 -5.58 13.22 -5.83
CA VAL A 51 -4.75 12.26 -6.58
C VAL A 51 -3.48 12.87 -7.15
N SER A 52 -3.32 14.21 -7.13
CA SER A 52 -2.17 14.89 -7.72
C SER A 52 -1.97 14.40 -9.17
N PHE A 53 -0.78 13.92 -9.53
CA PHE A 53 -0.46 13.38 -10.86
C PHE A 53 -0.85 11.89 -11.06
N PHE A 54 -1.55 11.26 -10.10
CA PHE A 54 -1.87 9.84 -10.14
C PHE A 54 -3.31 9.57 -10.56
N LEU A 55 -3.58 8.33 -11.00
CA LEU A 55 -4.91 7.91 -11.44
C LEU A 55 -5.87 7.59 -10.28
N GLU A 56 -5.32 7.18 -9.13
CA GLU A 56 -6.12 6.79 -7.97
C GLU A 56 -5.46 7.29 -6.68
N PRO A 57 -6.24 7.59 -5.63
CA PRO A 57 -5.68 7.98 -4.33
C PRO A 57 -4.82 6.87 -3.71
N SER A 58 -5.14 5.61 -4.02
CA SER A 58 -4.36 4.43 -3.62
C SER A 58 -2.94 4.46 -4.19
N ASN A 59 -2.77 4.94 -5.43
CA ASN A 59 -1.48 5.04 -6.13
C ASN A 59 -0.65 6.20 -5.58
N LEU A 60 -1.28 7.35 -5.33
CA LEU A 60 -0.64 8.48 -4.66
C LEU A 60 -0.12 8.08 -3.26
N ALA A 61 -0.94 7.39 -2.47
CA ALA A 61 -0.52 6.89 -1.16
C ALA A 61 0.66 5.90 -1.25
N GLN A 62 0.65 5.00 -2.25
CA GLN A 62 1.76 4.06 -2.48
C GLN A 62 3.06 4.77 -2.86
N PHE A 63 3.00 5.87 -3.62
CA PHE A 63 4.17 6.69 -3.91
C PHE A 63 4.81 7.23 -2.63
N PHE A 64 4.01 7.67 -1.66
CA PHE A 64 4.50 8.23 -0.40
C PHE A 64 5.13 7.22 0.58
N ILE A 65 5.05 5.92 0.30
CA ILE A 65 5.73 4.88 1.10
C ILE A 65 7.26 5.07 1.07
N PHE A 66 7.85 5.31 -0.10
CA PHE A 66 9.31 5.48 -0.20
C PHE A 66 9.84 6.76 0.45
N PRO A 67 9.23 7.96 0.23
CA PRO A 67 9.58 9.15 0.98
C PRO A 67 9.48 8.97 2.48
N LEU A 68 8.41 8.32 2.95
CA LEU A 68 8.22 8.08 4.36
C LEU A 68 9.29 7.14 4.92
N PHE A 69 9.63 6.07 4.19
CA PHE A 69 10.71 5.17 4.57
C PHE A 69 12.03 5.94 4.71
N PHE A 70 12.43 6.72 3.70
CA PHE A 70 13.68 7.48 3.76
C PHE A 70 13.69 8.52 4.88
N SER A 71 12.58 9.22 5.11
CA SER A 71 12.51 10.23 6.17
C SER A 71 12.59 9.59 7.55
N LEU A 72 11.94 8.43 7.76
CA LEU A 72 12.04 7.67 9.02
C LEU A 72 13.43 7.05 9.20
N TYR A 73 13.96 6.36 8.19
CA TYR A 73 15.27 5.69 8.23
C TYR A 73 16.39 6.68 8.56
N TYR A 74 16.41 7.85 7.90
CA TYR A 74 17.36 8.92 8.17
C TYR A 74 16.94 9.90 9.29
N LYS A 75 15.92 9.54 10.10
CA LYS A 75 15.48 10.28 11.30
C LYS A 75 15.09 11.75 11.06
N ARG A 76 14.56 12.05 9.87
CA ARG A 76 14.07 13.37 9.44
C ARG A 76 12.59 13.56 9.82
N PHE A 77 12.29 13.62 11.13
CA PHE A 77 10.91 13.57 11.64
C PHE A 77 9.98 14.67 11.14
N VAL A 78 10.49 15.90 10.94
CA VAL A 78 9.68 16.99 10.38
C VAL A 78 9.17 16.61 8.98
N TYR A 79 10.05 16.08 8.14
CA TYR A 79 9.68 15.60 6.81
C TYR A 79 8.74 14.39 6.89
N SER A 80 8.96 13.47 7.83
CA SER A 80 8.03 12.35 8.05
C SER A 80 6.63 12.83 8.40
N GLY A 81 6.50 13.84 9.27
CA GLY A 81 5.21 14.43 9.63
C GLY A 81 4.48 15.02 8.41
N ILE A 82 5.20 15.78 7.57
CA ILE A 82 4.65 16.34 6.33
C ILE A 82 4.16 15.23 5.38
N ILE A 83 4.97 14.18 5.20
CA ILE A 83 4.60 13.05 4.31
C ILE A 83 3.43 12.26 4.88
N ILE A 84 3.36 12.06 6.19
CA ILE A 84 2.21 11.41 6.83
C ILE A 84 0.95 12.24 6.58
N LEU A 85 0.98 13.54 6.81
CA LEU A 85 -0.17 14.42 6.51
C LEU A 85 -0.60 14.33 5.05
N ALA A 86 0.35 14.29 4.12
CA ALA A 86 0.05 14.08 2.70
C ALA A 86 -0.64 12.72 2.45
N ILE A 87 -0.11 11.61 3.00
CA ILE A 87 -0.76 10.29 2.88
C ILE A 87 -2.21 10.33 3.39
N LEU A 88 -2.45 11.05 4.49
CA LEU A 88 -3.78 11.15 5.07
C LEU A 88 -4.73 11.94 4.17
N LEU A 89 -4.27 13.03 3.57
CA LEU A 89 -5.05 13.85 2.63
C LEU A 89 -5.52 13.07 1.40
N THR A 90 -4.79 12.01 1.00
CA THR A 90 -5.27 11.10 -0.06
C THR A 90 -6.61 10.43 0.29
N THR A 91 -6.99 10.35 1.58
CA THR A 91 -8.15 9.60 2.10
C THR A 91 -8.16 8.12 1.72
N SER A 92 -7.01 7.56 1.33
CA SER A 92 -6.86 6.15 0.99
C SER A 92 -6.73 5.29 2.24
N THR A 93 -7.68 4.40 2.51
CA THR A 93 -7.63 3.45 3.64
C THR A 93 -6.32 2.68 3.68
N ASN A 94 -5.87 2.15 2.53
CA ASN A 94 -4.60 1.43 2.44
C ASN A 94 -3.40 2.34 2.74
N GLY A 95 -3.45 3.60 2.30
CA GLY A 95 -2.42 4.59 2.59
C GLY A 95 -2.28 4.86 4.09
N VAL A 96 -3.41 5.14 4.75
CA VAL A 96 -3.48 5.39 6.20
C VAL A 96 -2.93 4.18 6.97
N VAL A 97 -3.37 2.98 6.63
CA VAL A 97 -2.91 1.73 7.28
C VAL A 97 -1.40 1.55 7.12
N VAL A 98 -0.84 1.77 5.92
CA VAL A 98 0.61 1.68 5.71
C VAL A 98 1.36 2.71 6.51
N ALA A 99 0.96 3.98 6.46
CA ALA A 99 1.67 5.03 7.19
C ALA A 99 1.68 4.75 8.69
N ALA A 100 0.53 4.36 9.26
CA ALA A 100 0.39 4.01 10.67
C ALA A 100 1.29 2.82 11.04
N THR A 101 1.24 1.74 10.25
CA THR A 101 2.07 0.55 10.50
C THR A 101 3.56 0.82 10.32
N MET A 102 3.98 1.64 9.34
CA MET A 102 5.38 2.07 9.18
C MET A 102 5.89 2.83 10.40
N VAL A 103 5.10 3.78 10.92
CA VAL A 103 5.46 4.53 12.14
C VAL A 103 5.53 3.60 13.35
N LEU A 104 4.55 2.71 13.51
CA LEU A 104 4.53 1.74 14.61
C LEU A 104 5.76 0.83 14.55
N VAL A 105 6.03 0.22 13.40
CA VAL A 105 7.20 -0.66 13.21
C VAL A 105 8.49 0.11 13.44
N TYR A 106 8.60 1.35 12.96
CA TYR A 106 9.76 2.20 13.24
C TYR A 106 9.97 2.40 14.75
N VAL A 107 8.91 2.73 15.51
CA VAL A 107 8.99 2.95 16.96
C VAL A 107 9.37 1.69 17.74
N LEU A 108 8.87 0.54 17.30
CA LEU A 108 9.08 -0.75 17.96
C LEU A 108 10.45 -1.36 17.64
N THR A 109 10.94 -1.18 16.41
CA THR A 109 12.16 -1.84 15.93
C THR A 109 13.40 -0.96 16.00
N GLN A 110 13.24 0.36 15.95
CA GLN A 110 14.37 1.29 15.96
C GLN A 110 14.62 1.85 17.37
N LYS A 111 15.88 2.17 17.66
CA LYS A 111 16.27 2.84 18.92
C LYS A 111 15.77 4.29 18.91
N VAL A 112 14.54 4.48 19.41
CA VAL A 112 13.86 5.78 19.49
C VAL A 112 13.81 6.26 20.95
N LYS A 113 14.23 7.51 21.21
CA LYS A 113 14.13 8.15 22.54
C LYS A 113 12.67 8.22 23.00
N THR A 114 12.42 8.04 24.30
CA THR A 114 11.07 8.08 24.89
C THR A 114 10.28 9.34 24.55
N SER A 115 10.93 10.52 24.54
CA SER A 115 10.30 11.79 24.15
C SER A 115 9.72 11.77 22.74
N ARG A 116 10.38 11.08 21.79
CA ARG A 116 9.88 10.92 20.43
C ARG A 116 8.74 9.89 20.33
N LYS A 117 8.73 8.88 21.20
CA LYS A 117 7.59 7.97 21.31
C LYS A 117 6.34 8.71 21.77
N ILE A 118 6.48 9.55 22.81
CA ILE A 118 5.40 10.41 23.32
C ILE A 118 4.90 11.35 22.23
N LEU A 119 5.79 12.02 21.50
CA LEU A 119 5.41 12.91 20.39
C LEU A 119 4.62 12.18 19.31
N LEU A 120 5.05 10.97 18.92
CA LEU A 120 4.35 10.16 17.92
C LEU A 120 2.98 9.69 18.42
N SER A 121 2.86 9.31 19.70
CA SER A 121 1.58 8.97 20.31
C SER A 121 0.62 10.17 20.35
N LEU A 122 1.10 11.37 20.72
CA LEU A 122 0.30 12.60 20.70
C LEU A 122 -0.14 12.95 19.27
N ALA A 123 0.77 12.84 18.30
CA ALA A 123 0.45 13.06 16.89
C ALA A 123 -0.62 12.07 16.39
N ALA A 124 -0.57 10.81 16.82
CA ALA A 124 -1.60 9.82 16.50
C ALA A 124 -2.97 10.20 17.09
N ILE A 125 -3.03 10.70 18.32
CA ILE A 125 -4.28 11.18 18.95
C ILE A 125 -4.86 12.37 18.19
N VAL A 126 -4.03 13.38 17.91
CA VAL A 126 -4.43 14.56 17.11
C VAL A 126 -4.93 14.14 15.74
N PHE A 127 -4.26 13.16 15.12
CA PHE A 127 -4.70 12.62 13.85
C PHE A 127 -6.06 11.95 13.94
N VAL A 128 -6.29 11.05 14.91
CA VAL A 128 -7.59 10.39 15.08
C VAL A 128 -8.69 11.43 15.26
N PHE A 129 -8.44 12.46 16.07
CA PHE A 129 -9.38 13.57 16.24
C PHE A 129 -9.65 14.34 14.92
N ALA A 130 -8.60 14.65 14.15
CA ALA A 130 -8.75 15.33 12.87
C ALA A 130 -9.52 14.46 11.85
N TYR A 131 -9.21 13.17 11.79
CA TYR A 131 -9.86 12.20 10.91
C TYR A 131 -11.35 12.08 11.21
N THR A 132 -11.76 12.08 12.48
CA THR A 132 -13.17 11.97 12.89
C THR A 132 -13.97 13.27 12.74
N ASN A 133 -13.32 14.44 12.75
CA ASN A 133 -14.03 15.72 12.78
C ASN A 133 -13.95 16.54 11.48
N LEU A 134 -12.88 16.43 10.68
CA LEU A 134 -12.73 17.27 9.49
C LEU A 134 -13.49 16.72 8.29
N SER A 135 -14.09 17.61 7.49
CA SER A 135 -14.89 17.26 6.31
C SER A 135 -14.06 16.70 5.15
N VAL A 136 -12.79 17.10 5.03
CA VAL A 136 -11.86 16.57 4.01
C VAL A 136 -11.65 15.06 4.12
N PHE A 137 -11.90 14.46 5.30
CA PHE A 137 -11.79 13.02 5.52
C PHE A 137 -13.12 12.27 5.39
N SER A 138 -14.23 12.96 5.11
CA SER A 138 -15.58 12.35 5.00
C SER A 138 -15.60 11.15 4.05
N SER A 139 -15.12 11.30 2.82
CA SER A 139 -15.10 10.19 1.84
C SER A 139 -14.28 8.98 2.29
N GLY A 140 -13.25 9.19 3.11
CA GLY A 140 -12.48 8.12 3.73
C GLY A 140 -13.24 7.44 4.88
N ARG A 141 -13.96 8.21 5.69
CA ARG A 141 -14.80 7.72 6.79
C ARG A 141 -16.01 6.95 6.28
N ASP A 142 -16.74 7.54 5.33
CA ASP A 142 -17.94 6.95 4.74
C ASP A 142 -17.63 5.57 4.16
N LYS A 143 -16.44 5.42 3.57
CA LYS A 143 -15.94 4.15 3.05
C LYS A 143 -15.66 3.09 4.12
N ILE A 144 -15.28 3.50 5.34
CA ILE A 144 -15.09 2.58 6.47
C ILE A 144 -16.44 2.23 7.12
N GLU A 145 -17.34 3.21 7.23
CA GLU A 145 -18.67 3.04 7.84
C GLU A 145 -19.60 2.21 6.94
N SER A 146 -19.50 2.36 5.62
CA SER A 146 -20.11 1.44 4.66
C SER A 146 -19.33 0.13 4.70
N THR A 147 -19.67 -0.76 5.64
CA THR A 147 -19.13 -2.12 5.69
C THR A 147 -19.61 -2.86 4.44
N ASP A 148 -18.83 -2.76 3.37
CA ASP A 148 -19.16 -3.23 2.04
C ASP A 148 -19.10 -4.78 2.00
N ILE A 149 -19.90 -5.36 1.11
CA ILE A 149 -19.75 -6.73 0.62
C ILE A 149 -18.30 -6.94 0.15
N GLU A 150 -17.68 -5.92 -0.45
CA GLU A 150 -16.26 -5.99 -0.84
C GLU A 150 -15.33 -6.19 0.38
N ALA A 151 -15.53 -5.45 1.47
CA ALA A 151 -14.73 -5.59 2.69
C ALA A 151 -14.93 -6.96 3.35
N THR A 152 -16.16 -7.48 3.30
CA THR A 152 -16.49 -8.82 3.81
C THR A 152 -15.85 -9.91 2.94
N SER A 153 -15.96 -9.80 1.61
CA SER A 153 -15.38 -10.75 0.65
C SER A 153 -13.85 -10.84 0.78
N ARG A 154 -13.16 -9.71 1.01
CA ARG A 154 -11.72 -9.62 1.28
C ARG A 154 -11.26 -10.49 2.45
N LEU A 155 -12.07 -10.59 3.50
CA LEU A 155 -11.76 -11.32 4.72
C LEU A 155 -12.20 -12.79 4.65
N VAL A 156 -13.33 -13.07 3.99
CA VAL A 156 -13.96 -14.39 3.98
C VAL A 156 -13.43 -15.28 2.84
N ASN A 157 -13.34 -14.76 1.62
CA ASN A 157 -13.09 -15.60 0.44
C ASN A 157 -11.73 -16.28 0.47
N GLY A 158 -10.69 -15.61 0.96
CA GLY A 158 -9.34 -16.17 0.96
C GLY A 158 -9.20 -17.43 1.82
N PRO A 159 -9.54 -17.39 3.12
CA PRO A 159 -9.56 -18.58 3.96
C PRO A 159 -10.52 -19.66 3.46
N THR A 160 -11.71 -19.28 2.98
CA THR A 160 -12.70 -20.25 2.47
C THR A 160 -12.18 -20.97 1.24
N LEU A 161 -11.63 -20.23 0.27
CA LEU A 161 -11.02 -20.78 -0.95
C LEU A 161 -9.94 -21.80 -0.60
N VAL A 162 -8.95 -21.40 0.21
CA VAL A 162 -7.80 -22.27 0.53
C VAL A 162 -8.22 -23.51 1.32
N LYS A 163 -9.24 -23.43 2.17
CA LYS A 163 -9.78 -24.59 2.90
C LYS A 163 -10.53 -25.57 2.01
N SER A 164 -11.14 -25.09 0.92
CA SER A 164 -11.93 -25.92 0.01
C SER A 164 -11.09 -26.52 -1.13
N MET A 165 -9.81 -26.16 -1.26
CA MET A 165 -8.94 -26.68 -2.31
C MET A 165 -8.60 -28.17 -2.11
N PRO A 166 -8.56 -28.98 -3.18
CA PRO A 166 -7.91 -30.28 -3.17
C PRO A 166 -6.47 -30.18 -2.67
N PHE A 167 -5.96 -31.28 -2.09
CA PHE A 167 -4.63 -31.31 -1.48
C PHE A 167 -3.50 -30.97 -2.47
N ASP A 168 -3.60 -31.45 -3.71
CA ASP A 168 -2.59 -31.18 -4.74
C ASP A 168 -2.56 -29.70 -5.11
N ASP A 169 -3.74 -29.09 -5.29
CA ASP A 169 -3.86 -27.65 -5.56
C ASP A 169 -3.39 -26.81 -4.36
N LEU A 170 -3.56 -27.28 -3.13
CA LEU A 170 -3.04 -26.60 -1.95
C LEU A 170 -1.49 -26.57 -1.93
N ILE A 171 -0.84 -27.64 -2.40
CA ILE A 171 0.62 -27.73 -2.43
C ILE A 171 1.21 -26.94 -3.59
N PHE A 172 0.65 -27.08 -4.79
CA PHE A 172 1.23 -26.58 -6.04
C PHE A 172 0.52 -25.34 -6.61
N GLY A 173 -0.69 -25.05 -6.15
CA GLY A 173 -1.55 -23.99 -6.67
C GLY A 173 -2.52 -24.50 -7.74
N PHE A 174 -3.64 -23.82 -7.90
CA PHE A 174 -4.66 -24.22 -8.86
C PHE A 174 -4.28 -23.89 -10.32
N PRO A 175 -4.60 -24.77 -11.29
CA PRO A 175 -4.23 -24.61 -12.71
C PRO A 175 -5.27 -23.82 -13.54
N ALA A 176 -5.83 -22.74 -12.98
CA ALA A 176 -6.82 -21.89 -13.66
C ALA A 176 -6.33 -20.44 -13.72
N PRO A 177 -6.73 -19.61 -14.69
CA PRO A 177 -6.25 -18.22 -14.81
C PRO A 177 -6.54 -17.36 -13.59
N ASN A 178 -7.74 -17.47 -13.04
CA ASN A 178 -8.24 -16.71 -11.88
C ASN A 178 -9.15 -17.57 -11.00
N VAL A 179 -9.63 -17.00 -9.89
CA VAL A 179 -10.48 -17.70 -8.92
C VAL A 179 -11.86 -18.03 -9.51
N ASP A 180 -12.41 -17.13 -10.34
CA ASP A 180 -13.71 -17.31 -10.97
C ASP A 180 -13.72 -18.54 -11.90
N ASP A 181 -12.69 -18.70 -12.72
CA ASP A 181 -12.51 -19.86 -13.61
C ASP A 181 -12.34 -21.15 -12.81
N TYR A 182 -11.63 -21.08 -11.68
CA TYR A 182 -11.38 -22.23 -10.80
C TYR A 182 -12.66 -22.72 -10.10
N VAL A 183 -13.50 -21.80 -9.65
CA VAL A 183 -14.82 -22.13 -9.09
C VAL A 183 -15.74 -22.66 -10.21
N SER A 184 -15.73 -22.01 -11.37
CA SER A 184 -16.58 -22.36 -12.51
C SER A 184 -16.25 -23.72 -13.13
N SER A 185 -15.00 -24.19 -13.02
CA SER A 185 -14.61 -25.53 -13.46
C SER A 185 -15.17 -26.66 -12.59
N GLY A 186 -15.81 -26.33 -11.46
CA GLY A 186 -16.31 -27.29 -10.49
C GLY A 186 -15.22 -27.94 -9.62
N ALA A 187 -13.98 -27.43 -9.68
CA ALA A 187 -12.87 -27.94 -8.85
C ALA A 187 -13.12 -27.69 -7.35
N ILE A 188 -13.86 -26.62 -7.03
CA ILE A 188 -14.32 -26.31 -5.67
C ILE A 188 -15.77 -25.83 -5.69
N SER A 189 -16.46 -25.98 -4.57
CA SER A 189 -17.80 -25.40 -4.39
C SER A 189 -17.72 -23.88 -4.22
N SER A 190 -18.67 -23.14 -4.81
CA SER A 190 -18.88 -21.73 -4.52
C SER A 190 -19.52 -21.47 -3.14
N ALA A 191 -19.93 -22.53 -2.44
CA ALA A 191 -20.57 -22.43 -1.12
C ALA A 191 -19.66 -21.70 -0.12
N GLY A 192 -20.14 -20.58 0.42
CA GLY A 192 -19.40 -19.76 1.39
C GLY A 192 -18.44 -18.74 0.77
N LEU A 193 -18.30 -18.70 -0.55
CA LEU A 193 -17.64 -17.59 -1.25
C LEU A 193 -18.64 -16.48 -1.54
N ILE A 194 -18.20 -15.24 -1.34
CA ILE A 194 -18.99 -14.02 -1.51
C ILE A 194 -18.56 -13.36 -2.81
N LEU A 195 -19.50 -13.14 -3.73
CA LEU A 195 -19.24 -12.35 -4.93
C LEU A 195 -19.01 -10.88 -4.54
N GLY A 196 -17.96 -10.28 -5.09
CA GLY A 196 -17.73 -8.85 -4.96
C GLY A 196 -18.72 -8.05 -5.79
N HIS A 197 -18.66 -6.72 -5.67
CA HIS A 197 -19.56 -5.79 -6.37
C HIS A 197 -19.55 -5.95 -7.90
N ASN A 198 -18.43 -6.38 -8.47
CA ASN A 198 -18.27 -6.58 -9.91
C ASN A 198 -18.65 -8.00 -10.38
N GLY A 199 -19.24 -8.82 -9.51
CA GLY A 199 -19.61 -10.20 -9.83
C GLY A 199 -18.43 -11.19 -9.85
N ASN A 200 -17.25 -10.77 -9.39
CA ASN A 200 -16.06 -11.63 -9.31
C ASN A 200 -15.70 -11.97 -7.86
N TYR A 201 -15.08 -13.12 -7.64
CA TYR A 201 -14.53 -13.52 -6.34
C TYR A 201 -13.25 -12.74 -6.03
N TYR A 202 -13.39 -11.70 -5.20
CA TYR A 202 -12.22 -11.00 -4.68
C TYR A 202 -11.51 -11.86 -3.62
N VAL A 203 -10.20 -12.04 -3.76
CA VAL A 203 -9.35 -12.71 -2.78
C VAL A 203 -8.14 -11.82 -2.48
N SER A 204 -7.79 -11.67 -1.21
CA SER A 204 -6.62 -10.84 -0.86
C SER A 204 -5.31 -11.49 -1.33
N SER A 205 -4.31 -10.66 -1.63
CA SER A 205 -3.05 -11.07 -2.25
C SER A 205 -2.33 -12.17 -1.49
N PHE A 206 -2.43 -12.17 -0.15
CA PHE A 206 -1.87 -13.23 0.69
C PHE A 206 -2.49 -14.59 0.37
N TRP A 207 -3.82 -14.69 0.46
CA TRP A 207 -4.54 -15.93 0.20
C TRP A 207 -4.47 -16.33 -1.27
N LEU A 208 -4.51 -15.36 -2.18
CA LEU A 208 -4.35 -15.62 -3.60
C LEU A 208 -2.97 -16.20 -3.92
N THR A 209 -1.92 -15.83 -3.17
CA THR A 209 -0.57 -16.42 -3.32
C THR A 209 -0.57 -17.89 -2.99
N ILE A 210 -1.23 -18.28 -1.90
CA ILE A 210 -1.38 -19.69 -1.54
C ILE A 210 -2.26 -20.40 -2.57
N ALA A 211 -3.39 -19.81 -2.96
CA ALA A 211 -4.31 -20.48 -3.87
C ALA A 211 -3.70 -20.71 -5.27
N LYS A 212 -2.97 -19.71 -5.80
CA LYS A 212 -2.44 -19.74 -7.18
C LYS A 212 -1.11 -20.47 -7.32
N TYR A 213 -0.25 -20.42 -6.30
CA TYR A 213 1.10 -21.00 -6.35
C TYR A 213 1.37 -22.05 -5.27
N GLY A 214 0.35 -22.38 -4.50
CA GLY A 214 0.41 -23.35 -3.42
C GLY A 214 1.27 -22.89 -2.24
N ILE A 215 1.40 -23.78 -1.27
CA ILE A 215 2.28 -23.60 -0.12
C ILE A 215 3.75 -23.44 -0.57
N ILE A 216 4.18 -24.13 -1.63
CA ILE A 216 5.55 -24.01 -2.16
C ILE A 216 5.83 -22.58 -2.63
N GLY A 217 4.93 -22.02 -3.44
CA GLY A 217 5.06 -20.63 -3.89
C GLY A 217 5.06 -19.63 -2.74
N MET A 218 4.22 -19.86 -1.72
CA MET A 218 4.20 -19.03 -0.51
C MET A 218 5.52 -19.10 0.27
N ILE A 219 6.12 -20.28 0.41
CA ILE A 219 7.44 -20.44 1.05
C ILE A 219 8.50 -19.66 0.28
N LEU A 220 8.57 -19.81 -1.05
CA LEU A 220 9.54 -19.07 -1.88
C LEU A 220 9.36 -17.55 -1.75
N PHE A 221 8.12 -17.10 -1.72
CA PHE A 221 7.78 -15.70 -1.51
C PHE A 221 8.28 -15.18 -0.15
N LEU A 222 8.03 -15.93 0.93
CA LEU A 222 8.51 -15.59 2.27
C LEU A 222 10.05 -15.62 2.37
N LEU A 223 10.71 -16.56 1.69
CA LEU A 223 12.17 -16.62 1.62
C LEU A 223 12.76 -15.38 0.95
N ALA A 224 12.12 -14.87 -0.11
CA ALA A 224 12.53 -13.61 -0.75
C ALA A 224 12.44 -12.44 0.24
N TYR A 225 11.33 -12.30 0.96
CA TYR A 225 11.15 -11.27 2.00
C TYR A 225 12.19 -11.39 3.13
N TYR A 226 12.41 -12.62 3.62
CA TYR A 226 13.40 -12.91 4.63
C TYR A 226 14.82 -12.56 4.17
N SER A 227 15.15 -12.83 2.90
CA SER A 227 16.47 -12.51 2.34
C SER A 227 16.77 -11.02 2.36
N ILE A 228 15.77 -10.16 2.11
CA ILE A 228 15.90 -8.70 2.15
C ILE A 228 16.13 -8.26 3.60
N TYR A 229 15.31 -8.75 4.54
CA TYR A 229 15.45 -8.43 5.96
C TYR A 229 16.82 -8.83 6.51
N LYS A 230 17.31 -10.02 6.17
CA LYS A 230 18.61 -10.52 6.60
C LYS A 230 19.77 -9.65 6.09
N LYS A 231 19.64 -9.07 4.89
CA LYS A 231 20.66 -8.19 4.31
C LYS A 231 20.65 -6.79 4.92
N ASN A 232 19.49 -6.25 5.29
CA ASN A 232 19.39 -4.97 5.99
C ASN A 232 18.17 -4.95 6.92
N HIS A 233 18.42 -5.07 8.23
CA HIS A 233 17.37 -5.08 9.25
C HIS A 233 16.56 -3.77 9.30
N GLY A 234 17.13 -2.63 8.88
CA GLY A 234 16.43 -1.36 8.83
C GLY A 234 15.29 -1.33 7.80
N LEU A 235 15.31 -2.21 6.80
CA LEU A 235 14.21 -2.35 5.84
C LEU A 235 12.93 -2.94 6.45
N ILE A 236 12.97 -3.45 7.69
CA ILE A 236 11.77 -3.91 8.40
C ILE A 236 10.67 -2.82 8.46
N ILE A 237 11.08 -1.55 8.50
CA ILE A 237 10.19 -0.37 8.52
C ILE A 237 9.24 -0.34 7.31
N VAL A 238 9.66 -0.88 6.16
CA VAL A 238 8.83 -0.93 4.94
C VAL A 238 8.39 -2.35 4.59
N LEU A 239 9.22 -3.36 4.84
CA LEU A 239 8.93 -4.77 4.54
C LEU A 239 7.67 -5.27 5.26
N LEU A 240 7.59 -5.06 6.57
CA LEU A 240 6.50 -5.58 7.39
C LEU A 240 5.15 -4.89 7.07
N PRO A 241 5.06 -3.56 6.97
CA PRO A 241 3.85 -2.88 6.51
C PRO A 241 3.35 -3.34 5.14
N LEU A 242 4.26 -3.50 4.15
CA LEU A 242 3.89 -3.99 2.82
C LEU A 242 3.44 -5.46 2.85
N PHE A 243 3.97 -6.28 3.75
CA PHE A 243 3.50 -7.64 3.96
C PHE A 243 2.11 -7.67 4.58
N ILE A 244 1.86 -6.88 5.63
CA ILE A 244 0.54 -6.76 6.30
C ILE A 244 -0.53 -6.31 5.30
N LEU A 245 -0.22 -5.36 4.40
CA LEU A 245 -1.15 -4.94 3.36
C LEU A 245 -1.65 -6.07 2.46
N LYS A 246 -0.89 -7.15 2.28
CA LYS A 246 -1.30 -8.26 1.41
C LYS A 246 -2.51 -9.02 1.94
N PHE A 247 -2.83 -8.86 3.23
CA PHE A 247 -4.04 -9.45 3.82
C PHE A 247 -5.32 -8.70 3.47
N SER A 248 -5.23 -7.42 3.07
CA SER A 248 -6.40 -6.59 2.72
C SER A 248 -6.47 -6.20 1.24
N GLY A 249 -5.32 -6.03 0.56
CA GLY A 249 -5.25 -5.72 -0.87
C GLY A 249 -5.45 -6.95 -1.75
N GLY A 250 -5.95 -6.76 -2.97
CA GLY A 250 -6.29 -7.84 -3.94
C GLY A 250 -5.43 -7.82 -5.20
N ALA A 251 -4.36 -7.01 -5.19
CA ALA A 251 -3.39 -6.96 -6.28
C ALA A 251 -2.19 -7.83 -5.90
N MET A 252 -2.16 -9.05 -6.41
CA MET A 252 -1.07 -10.00 -6.23
C MET A 252 0.02 -9.73 -7.28
N PHE A 253 1.29 -9.63 -6.87
CA PHE A 253 2.45 -9.37 -7.74
C PHE A 253 2.24 -8.34 -8.86
N ASN A 254 1.60 -7.22 -8.54
CA ASN A 254 1.44 -6.13 -9.50
C ASN A 254 2.76 -5.35 -9.71
N SER A 255 2.74 -4.43 -10.67
CA SER A 255 3.85 -3.51 -10.94
C SER A 255 4.37 -2.82 -9.67
N ALA A 256 3.49 -2.46 -8.72
CA ALA A 256 3.89 -1.87 -7.45
C ALA A 256 4.78 -2.82 -6.61
N THR A 257 4.45 -4.11 -6.55
CA THR A 257 5.27 -5.11 -5.83
C THR A 257 6.68 -5.24 -6.45
N LEU A 258 6.78 -5.19 -7.78
CA LEU A 258 8.07 -5.19 -8.48
C LEU A 258 8.88 -3.92 -8.17
N VAL A 259 8.23 -2.76 -8.17
CA VAL A 259 8.88 -1.48 -7.85
C VAL A 259 9.38 -1.47 -6.40
N TRP A 260 8.59 -1.97 -5.44
CA TRP A 260 9.00 -2.08 -4.03
C TRP A 260 10.21 -3.00 -3.84
N THR A 261 10.19 -4.19 -4.45
CA THR A 261 11.29 -5.16 -4.34
C THR A 261 12.57 -4.64 -5.00
N THR A 262 12.46 -4.05 -6.19
CA THR A 262 13.60 -3.41 -6.90
C THR A 262 14.20 -2.29 -6.07
N PHE A 263 13.36 -1.44 -5.48
CA PHE A 263 13.79 -0.40 -4.55
C PHE A 263 14.61 -0.97 -3.39
N MET A 264 14.10 -1.99 -2.70
CA MET A 264 14.74 -2.56 -1.52
C MET A 264 16.11 -3.18 -1.84
N PHE A 265 16.24 -3.90 -2.96
CA PHE A 265 17.53 -4.42 -3.39
C PHE A 265 18.51 -3.32 -3.80
N SER A 266 18.04 -2.30 -4.51
CA SER A 266 18.86 -1.13 -4.89
C SER A 266 19.36 -0.37 -3.66
N PHE A 267 18.52 -0.25 -2.63
CA PHE A 267 18.88 0.39 -1.36
C PHE A 267 19.95 -0.39 -0.59
N ILE A 268 19.83 -1.72 -0.52
CA ILE A 268 20.85 -2.59 0.10
C ILE A 268 22.21 -2.37 -0.57
N GLU A 269 22.24 -2.40 -1.89
CA GLU A 269 23.48 -2.24 -2.65
C GLU A 269 24.09 -0.84 -2.47
N TYR A 270 23.25 0.19 -2.46
CA TYR A 270 23.68 1.56 -2.19
C TYR A 270 24.33 1.72 -0.80
N GLU A 271 23.70 1.21 0.27
CA GLU A 271 24.25 1.35 1.63
C GLU A 271 25.57 0.56 1.76
N LYS A 272 25.68 -0.62 1.14
CA LYS A 272 26.93 -1.40 1.10
C LYS A 272 28.08 -0.66 0.41
N ASN A 273 27.80 -0.03 -0.74
CA ASN A 273 28.80 0.74 -1.49
C ASN A 273 29.23 1.99 -0.71
N LYS A 274 28.29 2.67 -0.05
CA LYS A 274 28.56 3.82 0.81
C LYS A 274 29.45 3.45 2.00
N GLU A 275 29.19 2.34 2.67
CA GLU A 275 30.05 1.85 3.76
C GLU A 275 31.47 1.53 3.28
N THR A 276 31.60 0.96 2.08
CA THR A 276 32.90 0.63 1.47
C THR A 276 33.72 1.88 1.18
N LEU A 277 33.10 2.89 0.55
CA LEU A 277 33.72 4.19 0.26
C LEU A 277 34.19 4.89 1.54
N ASN A 278 33.33 4.92 2.58
CA ASN A 278 33.70 5.55 3.85
C ASN A 278 34.91 4.88 4.52
N LYS A 279 35.07 3.56 4.38
CA LYS A 279 36.23 2.83 4.90
C LYS A 279 37.51 3.11 4.09
N GLN A 280 37.41 3.46 2.81
CA GLN A 280 38.56 3.80 1.97
C GLN A 280 39.06 5.24 2.21
N MET A 281 38.22 6.10 2.77
CA MET A 281 38.53 7.50 3.07
C MET A 281 39.00 7.73 4.52
N GLN A 282 39.02 6.69 5.35
CA GLN A 282 39.53 6.69 6.73
C GLN A 282 40.91 6.06 6.77
#